data_AF-A0A9J7BXW3-F1
#
_entry.id   AF-A0A9J7BXW3-F1
#
_cell.length_a   1.000
_cell.length_b   1.000
_cell.length_c   1.000
_cell.angle_alpha   90.00
_cell.angle_beta   90.00
_cell.angle_gamma   90.00
#
_symmetry.space_group_name_H-M   'P 1'
#
loop_
_entity.id
_entity.type
_entity.pdbx_description
1 polymer ?
#
loop_
_entity_poly.entity_id
_entity_poly.type
_entity_poly.pdbx_seq_one_letter_code
_entity_poly.pdbx_strand_id
1 'polypeptide(L)'
;MKRAASKSAASAPKKRSPNASPSSAPVMDQLFFERSKRQLLRDALRPNEQRDLAFRRMVLSIPAGKVSTYGAVAAAAGYPRYHRAVARLLRTDPPDSLPWHRVLGAGGEIKLRGAAAHEQRARLKLEGVEFLSRRIDARVDMGRFEHELKPWEVYAAERAS
;
A
#
# COMPACT_ATOMS: atom_id res chain seq x y z
N MET A 1 -45.39 -74.98 -13.76
CA MET A 1 -45.10 -75.29 -15.19
C MET A 1 -45.69 -74.19 -16.07
N LYS A 2 -44.87 -73.42 -16.82
CA LYS A 2 -45.15 -72.91 -18.17
C LYS A 2 -43.89 -72.22 -18.73
N ARG A 3 -43.68 -72.42 -20.03
CA ARG A 3 -42.47 -72.20 -20.84
C ARG A 3 -42.37 -70.78 -21.42
N ALA A 4 -41.11 -70.42 -21.73
CA ALA A 4 -40.57 -69.73 -22.92
C ALA A 4 -41.02 -68.29 -23.27
N ALA A 5 -40.04 -67.41 -23.53
CA ALA A 5 -39.59 -67.14 -24.90
C ALA A 5 -38.35 -66.24 -24.92
N SER A 6 -37.42 -66.58 -25.81
CA SER A 6 -36.17 -65.88 -26.11
C SER A 6 -36.30 -65.01 -27.36
N LYS A 7 -35.50 -63.94 -27.41
CA LYS A 7 -34.61 -63.48 -28.52
C LYS A 7 -34.73 -62.01 -28.94
N SER A 8 -33.53 -61.50 -29.19
CA SER A 8 -33.05 -60.17 -29.55
C SER A 8 -33.16 -59.88 -31.05
N ALA A 9 -33.31 -58.61 -31.46
CA ALA A 9 -32.31 -57.85 -32.25
C ALA A 9 -32.82 -56.53 -32.85
N ALA A 10 -31.86 -55.59 -33.02
CA ALA A 10 -31.79 -54.44 -33.93
C ALA A 10 -32.54 -53.14 -33.57
N SER A 11 -32.10 -51.91 -33.89
CA SER A 11 -30.82 -51.24 -34.18
C SER A 11 -31.20 -49.83 -34.65
N ALA A 12 -30.76 -48.76 -33.97
CA ALA A 12 -30.70 -47.36 -34.45
C ALA A 12 -30.11 -46.47 -33.34
N PRO A 13 -29.50 -45.29 -33.60
CA PRO A 13 -29.54 -44.49 -34.84
C PRO A 13 -28.16 -43.99 -35.32
N LYS A 14 -28.11 -43.41 -36.54
CA LYS A 14 -26.97 -42.61 -37.01
C LYS A 14 -27.47 -41.36 -37.73
N LYS A 15 -27.15 -40.17 -37.20
CA LYS A 15 -26.91 -38.95 -37.98
C LYS A 15 -25.70 -38.21 -37.38
N ARG A 16 -24.81 -37.76 -38.29
CA ARG A 16 -23.48 -37.19 -38.04
C ARG A 16 -23.54 -35.69 -37.67
N SER A 17 -22.50 -35.27 -36.94
CA SER A 17 -21.86 -33.95 -36.65
C SER A 17 -22.08 -32.78 -37.63
N PRO A 18 -21.75 -31.49 -37.31
CA PRO A 18 -20.65 -31.00 -36.45
C PRO A 18 -21.11 -29.86 -35.49
N ASN A 19 -20.35 -29.33 -34.52
CA ASN A 19 -19.27 -28.39 -34.75
C ASN A 19 -18.67 -27.89 -33.41
N ALA A 20 -17.34 -27.76 -33.42
CA ALA A 20 -16.45 -26.95 -32.58
C ALA A 20 -16.93 -26.42 -31.21
N SER A 21 -16.21 -26.82 -30.16
CA SER A 21 -15.92 -25.93 -29.03
C SER A 21 -15.32 -24.63 -29.55
N PRO A 22 -15.68 -23.48 -28.96
CA PRO A 22 -14.67 -22.49 -28.67
C PRO A 22 -14.64 -22.21 -27.17
N SER A 23 -13.42 -22.28 -26.65
CA SER A 23 -12.91 -21.48 -25.55
C SER A 23 -13.83 -20.34 -25.11
N SER A 24 -14.17 -20.30 -23.82
CA SER A 24 -14.45 -19.03 -23.17
C SER A 24 -13.75 -19.02 -21.82
N ALA A 25 -12.77 -18.12 -21.74
CA ALA A 25 -12.06 -17.59 -20.58
C ALA A 25 -12.80 -17.74 -19.24
N PRO A 26 -12.07 -17.78 -18.11
CA PRO A 26 -12.69 -17.91 -16.79
C PRO A 26 -13.76 -16.83 -16.64
N VAL A 27 -14.97 -17.24 -16.27
CA VAL A 27 -16.03 -16.33 -15.84
C VAL A 27 -15.46 -15.57 -14.64
N MET A 28 -14.87 -14.42 -14.93
CA MET A 28 -14.44 -13.45 -13.94
C MET A 28 -15.68 -13.11 -13.13
N ASP A 29 -15.74 -13.64 -11.91
CA ASP A 29 -16.83 -13.46 -10.97
C ASP A 29 -17.27 -11.99 -11.00
N GLN A 30 -18.55 -11.74 -11.26
CA GLN A 30 -19.11 -10.39 -11.27
C GLN A 30 -18.79 -9.66 -9.97
N LEU A 31 -18.64 -10.38 -8.85
CA LEU A 31 -18.20 -9.83 -7.57
C LEU A 31 -16.73 -9.38 -7.58
N PHE A 32 -15.82 -10.08 -8.25
CA PHE A 32 -14.43 -9.64 -8.43
C PHE A 32 -14.35 -8.40 -9.34
N PHE A 33 -15.14 -8.35 -10.41
CA PHE A 33 -15.21 -7.19 -11.29
C PHE A 33 -15.82 -5.98 -10.59
N GLU A 34 -16.93 -6.15 -9.86
CA GLU A 34 -17.57 -5.11 -9.04
C GLU A 34 -16.63 -4.56 -7.96
N ARG A 35 -15.91 -5.44 -7.26
CA ARG A 35 -14.90 -5.03 -6.25
C ARG A 35 -13.73 -4.28 -6.89
N SER A 36 -13.22 -4.78 -8.02
CA SER A 36 -12.11 -4.14 -8.75
C SER A 36 -12.52 -2.80 -9.31
N LYS A 37 -13.72 -2.69 -9.91
CA LYS A 37 -14.28 -1.43 -10.43
C LYS A 37 -14.52 -0.43 -9.31
N ARG A 38 -15.04 -0.86 -8.15
CA ARG A 38 -15.16 0.00 -6.96
C ARG A 38 -13.81 0.49 -6.47
N GLN A 39 -12.79 -0.36 -6.44
CA GLN A 39 -11.43 0.02 -6.05
C GLN A 39 -10.84 1.04 -7.04
N LEU A 40 -10.95 0.79 -8.34
CA LEU A 40 -10.49 1.70 -9.39
C LEU A 40 -11.23 3.04 -9.37
N LEU A 41 -12.55 3.04 -9.19
CA LEU A 41 -13.34 4.26 -9.05
C LEU A 41 -12.95 5.02 -7.78
N ARG A 42 -12.75 4.32 -6.67
CA ARG A 42 -12.28 4.93 -5.41
C ARG A 42 -10.89 5.53 -5.58
N ASP A 43 -10.03 4.91 -6.38
CA ASP A 43 -8.68 5.35 -6.65
C ASP A 43 -8.65 6.57 -7.58
N ALA A 44 -9.48 6.56 -8.63
CA ALA A 44 -9.66 7.68 -9.56
C ALA A 44 -10.39 8.88 -8.95
N LEU A 45 -11.24 8.65 -7.94
CA LEU A 45 -11.92 9.69 -7.19
C LEU A 45 -11.10 10.20 -5.99
N ARG A 46 -9.83 9.81 -5.81
CA ARG A 46 -8.99 10.32 -4.72
C ARG A 46 -8.70 11.82 -4.95
N PRO A 47 -9.33 12.76 -4.22
CA PRO A 47 -9.27 14.19 -4.54
C PRO A 47 -7.92 14.84 -4.22
N ASN A 48 -6.89 14.05 -3.92
CA ASN A 48 -5.63 14.52 -3.34
C ASN A 48 -4.40 13.83 -3.97
N GLU A 49 -4.50 13.31 -5.19
CA GLU A 49 -3.40 12.58 -5.82
C GLU A 49 -2.11 13.41 -5.86
N GLN A 50 -2.17 14.68 -6.22
CA GLN A 50 -0.99 15.55 -6.26
C GLN A 50 -0.35 15.77 -4.88
N ARG A 51 -1.16 16.00 -3.84
CA ARG A 51 -0.68 16.12 -2.46
C ARG A 51 -0.04 14.83 -1.99
N ASP A 52 -0.72 13.71 -2.23
CA ASP A 52 -0.28 12.39 -1.82
C ASP A 52 1.03 12.00 -2.53
N LEU A 53 1.19 12.36 -3.81
CA LEU A 53 2.45 12.25 -4.54
C LEU A 53 3.57 13.12 -3.92
N ALA A 54 3.26 14.36 -3.52
CA ALA A 54 4.23 15.23 -2.86
C ALA A 54 4.69 14.64 -1.52
N PHE A 55 3.77 14.07 -0.72
CA PHE A 55 4.12 13.35 0.50
C PHE A 55 5.02 12.15 0.23
N ARG A 56 4.71 11.30 -0.76
CA ARG A 56 5.56 10.15 -1.12
C ARG A 56 6.97 10.59 -1.48
N ARG A 57 7.12 11.65 -2.28
CA ARG A 57 8.43 12.21 -2.65
C ARG A 57 9.25 12.63 -1.42
N MET A 58 8.64 13.34 -0.49
CA MET A 58 9.31 13.77 0.74
C MET A 58 9.67 12.61 1.67
N VAL A 59 8.85 11.56 1.72
CA VAL A 59 9.16 10.38 2.54
C VAL A 59 10.31 9.58 1.92
N LEU A 60 10.34 9.45 0.59
CA LEU A 60 11.41 8.77 -0.13
C LEU A 60 12.76 9.51 -0.05
N SER A 61 12.76 10.83 0.16
CA SER A 61 14.00 11.59 0.30
C SER A 61 14.67 11.43 1.67
N ILE A 62 13.99 10.85 2.66
CA ILE A 62 14.58 10.62 3.99
C ILE A 62 15.59 9.46 3.89
N PRO A 63 16.90 9.70 4.10
CA PRO A 63 17.92 8.67 3.94
C PRO A 63 17.84 7.60 5.03
N ALA A 64 18.44 6.44 4.76
CA ALA A 64 18.56 5.38 5.76
C ALA A 64 19.34 5.86 6.99
N GLY A 65 18.89 5.44 8.17
CA GLY A 65 19.50 5.86 9.44
C GLY A 65 19.13 7.29 9.84
N LYS A 66 18.19 7.93 9.16
CA LYS A 66 17.63 9.23 9.54
C LYS A 66 16.10 9.18 9.62
N VAL A 67 15.55 10.13 10.35
CA VAL A 67 14.11 10.23 10.61
C VAL A 67 13.61 11.64 10.37
N SER A 68 12.32 11.78 10.08
CA SER A 68 11.65 13.07 10.06
C SER A 68 10.27 12.98 10.70
N THR A 69 9.56 14.10 10.84
CA THR A 69 8.25 14.12 11.49
C THR A 69 7.11 14.21 10.48
N TYR A 70 5.91 13.74 10.85
CA TYR A 70 4.71 13.94 10.02
C TYR A 70 4.46 15.42 9.69
N GLY A 71 4.78 16.32 10.62
CA GLY A 71 4.68 17.76 10.42
C GLY A 71 5.69 18.27 9.40
N ALA A 72 6.95 17.86 9.53
CA ALA A 72 8.03 18.21 8.60
C ALA A 72 7.74 17.70 7.18
N VAL A 73 7.29 16.45 7.02
CA VAL A 73 6.88 15.89 5.72
C VAL A 73 5.76 16.71 5.09
N ALA A 74 4.72 17.05 5.87
CA ALA A 74 3.59 17.83 5.37
C ALA A 74 4.00 19.26 4.96
N ALA A 75 4.82 19.92 5.78
CA ALA A 75 5.34 21.26 5.51
C ALA A 75 6.26 21.25 4.28
N ALA A 76 7.19 20.30 4.20
CA ALA A 76 8.11 20.16 3.10
C ALA A 76 7.38 19.89 1.78
N ALA A 77 6.28 19.15 1.81
CA ALA A 77 5.44 18.90 0.64
C ALA A 77 4.52 20.08 0.23
N GLY A 78 4.55 21.20 0.96
CA GLY A 78 3.73 22.39 0.65
C GLY A 78 2.36 22.43 1.31
N TYR A 79 2.10 21.54 2.26
CA TYR A 79 0.81 21.44 2.95
C TYR A 79 1.01 21.55 4.46
N PRO A 80 1.50 22.71 4.97
CA PRO A 80 1.64 22.91 6.41
C PRO A 80 0.28 22.65 7.08
N ARG A 81 0.28 21.93 8.20
CA ARG A 81 -0.91 21.42 8.95
C ARG A 81 -1.51 20.10 8.46
N TYR A 82 -1.06 19.50 7.36
CA TYR A 82 -1.61 18.23 6.85
C TYR A 82 -0.94 16.95 7.43
N HIS A 83 -0.32 17.03 8.60
CA HIS A 83 0.36 15.89 9.25
C HIS A 83 -0.54 14.65 9.43
N ARG A 84 -1.84 14.82 9.71
CA ARG A 84 -2.81 13.70 9.79
C ARG A 84 -3.07 13.05 8.43
N ALA A 85 -2.98 13.81 7.33
CA ALA A 85 -3.13 13.28 5.99
C ALA A 85 -1.89 12.44 5.61
N VAL A 86 -0.68 12.87 5.99
CA VAL A 86 0.55 12.06 5.85
C VAL A 86 0.42 10.74 6.61
N ALA A 87 -0.01 10.77 7.88
CA ALA A 87 -0.21 9.54 8.65
C ALA A 87 -1.25 8.60 8.02
N ARG A 88 -2.33 9.16 7.45
CA ARG A 88 -3.34 8.39 6.73
C ARG A 88 -2.75 7.75 5.47
N LEU A 89 -2.01 8.52 4.68
CA LEU A 89 -1.33 8.05 3.47
C LEU A 89 -0.44 6.86 3.79
N LEU A 90 0.49 7.00 4.76
CA LEU A 90 1.43 5.93 5.12
C LEU A 90 0.74 4.66 5.61
N ARG A 91 -0.44 4.78 6.23
CA ARG A 91 -1.23 3.62 6.67
C ARG A 91 -1.96 2.92 5.52
N THR A 92 -2.29 3.65 4.46
CA THR A 92 -3.08 3.12 3.32
C THR A 92 -2.25 2.81 2.09
N ASP A 93 -1.00 3.25 2.06
CA ASP A 93 -0.08 2.91 0.98
C ASP A 93 0.20 1.40 1.00
N PRO A 94 0.49 0.80 -0.16
CA PRO A 94 0.88 -0.61 -0.21
C PRO A 94 2.00 -0.90 0.79
N PRO A 95 2.02 -2.08 1.42
CA PRO A 95 3.10 -2.43 2.33
C PRO A 95 4.46 -2.35 1.60
N ASP A 96 5.46 -1.84 2.30
CA ASP A 96 6.86 -1.73 1.86
C ASP A 96 7.15 -0.85 0.62
N SER A 97 6.16 -0.11 0.11
CA SER A 97 6.38 0.88 -0.97
C SER A 97 7.14 2.13 -0.52
N LEU A 98 7.07 2.47 0.77
CA LEU A 98 7.67 3.66 1.36
C LEU A 98 8.45 3.29 2.63
N PRO A 99 9.54 4.01 2.96
CA PRO A 99 10.25 3.88 4.23
C PRO A 99 9.44 4.53 5.37
N TRP A 100 8.21 4.05 5.58
CA TRP A 100 7.24 4.61 6.52
C TRP A 100 7.77 4.66 7.96
N HIS A 101 8.66 3.72 8.33
CA HIS A 101 9.24 3.64 9.67
C HIS A 101 10.11 4.85 10.00
N ARG A 102 10.62 5.58 9.00
CA ARG A 102 11.43 6.80 9.17
C ARG A 102 10.60 8.04 9.50
N VAL A 103 9.26 7.94 9.50
CA VAL A 103 8.36 9.07 9.81
C VAL A 103 7.75 8.92 11.20
N LEU A 104 8.03 9.90 12.06
CA LEU A 104 7.69 9.90 13.48
C LEU A 104 6.71 11.01 13.87
N GLY A 105 6.15 10.88 15.06
CA GLY A 105 5.47 11.98 15.74
C GLY A 105 6.42 13.12 16.10
N ALA A 106 5.84 14.25 16.51
CA ALA A 106 6.61 15.38 17.02
C ALA A 106 7.57 14.94 18.14
N GLY A 107 8.81 15.43 18.10
CA GLY A 107 9.85 15.09 19.06
C GLY A 107 10.34 13.64 18.99
N GLY A 108 10.18 12.94 17.87
CA GLY A 108 10.72 11.59 17.67
C GLY A 108 9.88 10.47 18.28
N GLU A 109 8.60 10.71 18.53
CA GLU A 109 7.69 9.75 19.16
C GLU A 109 7.14 8.72 18.15
N ILE A 110 7.22 7.43 18.47
CA ILE A 110 6.49 6.39 17.74
C ILE A 110 5.00 6.49 18.11
N LYS A 111 4.16 6.91 17.15
CA LYS A 111 2.70 7.08 17.36
C LYS A 111 1.92 5.78 17.19
N LEU A 112 2.53 4.74 16.64
CA LEU A 112 1.91 3.43 16.48
C LEU A 112 1.82 2.69 17.82
N ARG A 113 1.00 1.64 17.87
CA ARG A 113 0.80 0.80 19.07
C ARG A 113 0.91 -0.68 18.71
N GLY A 114 1.17 -1.51 19.72
CA GLY A 114 1.25 -2.97 19.56
C GLY A 114 2.30 -3.40 18.54
N ALA A 115 2.00 -4.43 17.75
CA ALA A 115 2.93 -5.01 16.77
C ALA A 115 3.53 -3.98 15.79
N ALA A 116 2.72 -3.01 15.35
CA ALA A 116 3.19 -1.98 14.43
C ALA A 116 4.25 -1.04 15.05
N ALA A 117 4.14 -0.76 16.35
CA ALA A 117 5.16 0.00 17.08
C ALA A 117 6.47 -0.78 17.22
N HIS A 118 6.36 -2.08 17.50
CA HIS A 118 7.52 -2.98 17.57
C HIS A 118 8.24 -3.07 16.22
N GLU A 119 7.48 -3.21 15.13
CA GLU A 119 8.02 -3.25 13.78
C GLU A 119 8.73 -1.94 13.41
N GLN A 120 8.09 -0.80 13.67
CA GLN A 120 8.70 0.51 13.40
C GLN A 120 10.04 0.64 14.15
N ARG A 121 10.05 0.26 15.43
CA ARG A 121 11.25 0.32 16.26
C ARG A 121 12.33 -0.63 15.76
N ALA A 122 11.97 -1.85 15.34
CA ALA A 122 12.91 -2.83 14.83
C ALA A 122 13.60 -2.34 13.56
N ARG A 123 12.83 -1.83 12.59
CA ARG A 123 13.37 -1.26 11.34
C ARG A 123 14.32 -0.08 11.61
N LEU A 124 13.93 0.84 12.49
CA LEU A 124 14.78 1.97 12.88
C LEU A 124 16.10 1.51 13.51
N LYS A 125 16.07 0.51 14.40
CA LYS A 125 17.27 -0.06 14.99
C LYS A 125 18.18 -0.74 13.96
N LEU A 126 17.61 -1.43 12.98
CA LEU A 126 18.38 -2.05 11.88
C LEU A 126 19.10 -1.00 11.03
N GLU A 127 18.56 0.22 10.94
CA GLU A 127 19.21 1.35 10.29
C GLU A 127 20.19 2.12 11.22
N GLY A 128 20.41 1.65 12.44
CA GLY A 128 21.32 2.28 13.40
C GLY A 128 20.73 3.49 14.15
N VAL A 129 19.41 3.69 14.11
CA VAL A 129 18.75 4.79 14.84
C VAL A 129 18.63 4.44 16.33
N GLU A 130 19.12 5.34 17.17
CA GLU A 130 19.08 5.19 18.62
C GLU A 130 17.91 5.95 19.26
N PHE A 131 17.53 5.49 20.45
CA PHE A 131 16.44 6.01 21.24
C PHE A 131 16.99 6.59 22.54
N LEU A 132 16.39 7.67 23.04
CA LEU A 132 16.79 8.34 24.28
C LEU A 132 16.71 7.43 25.52
N SER A 133 15.98 6.32 25.44
CA SER A 133 16.00 5.28 26.47
C SER A 133 15.69 3.89 25.90
N ARG A 134 15.87 2.85 26.73
CA ARG A 134 15.55 1.47 26.35
C ARG A 134 14.05 1.15 26.35
N ARG A 135 13.20 1.98 26.99
CA ARG A 135 11.75 1.74 27.06
C ARG A 135 11.11 1.71 25.67
N ILE A 136 9.96 1.05 25.55
CA ILE A 136 9.27 0.89 24.26
C ILE A 136 8.66 2.19 23.74
N ASP A 137 8.26 3.07 24.65
CA ASP A 137 7.73 4.42 24.40
C ASP A 137 8.83 5.48 24.25
N ALA A 138 10.10 5.06 24.26
CA ALA A 138 11.22 5.97 24.11
C ALA A 138 11.15 6.72 22.77
N ARG A 139 11.51 8.00 22.81
CA ARG A 139 11.65 8.83 21.63
C ARG A 139 13.00 8.60 20.96
N VAL A 140 13.04 8.80 19.65
CA VAL A 140 14.30 8.85 18.89
C VAL A 140 15.08 10.10 19.30
N ASP A 141 16.41 9.99 19.32
CA ASP A 141 17.28 11.15 19.49
C ASP A 141 17.25 12.03 18.23
N MET A 142 16.35 13.00 18.22
CA MET A 142 16.18 13.91 17.08
C MET A 142 17.45 14.74 16.82
N GLY A 143 18.24 15.08 17.84
CA GLY A 143 19.46 15.86 17.66
C GLY A 143 20.50 15.16 16.78
N ARG A 144 20.53 13.81 16.83
CA ARG A 144 21.47 13.00 16.04
C ARG A 144 20.88 12.48 14.73
N PHE A 145 19.59 12.13 14.74
CA PHE A 145 18.97 11.38 13.66
C PHE A 145 17.96 12.17 12.82
N GLU A 146 17.61 13.40 13.19
CA GLU A 146 16.70 14.20 12.39
C GLU A 146 17.28 14.50 11.00
N HIS A 147 16.45 14.30 10.00
CA HIS A 147 16.65 14.77 8.64
C HIS A 147 15.76 15.99 8.44
N GLU A 148 16.43 17.13 8.27
CA GLU A 148 15.78 18.38 7.94
C GLU A 148 15.30 18.34 6.49
N LEU A 149 13.98 18.22 6.32
CA LEU A 149 13.35 18.30 5.01
C LEU A 149 13.23 19.78 4.62
N LYS A 150 13.89 20.14 3.52
CA LYS A 150 13.76 21.49 2.95
C LYS A 150 12.36 21.68 2.34
N PRO A 151 11.71 22.84 2.53
CA PRO A 151 10.46 23.18 1.86
C PRO A 151 10.58 23.01 0.34
N TRP A 152 9.56 22.45 -0.30
CA TRP A 152 9.51 22.32 -1.76
C TRP A 152 9.66 23.66 -2.51
N GLU A 153 9.36 24.78 -1.85
CA GLU A 153 9.58 26.15 -2.34
C GLU A 153 11.05 26.40 -2.70
N VAL A 154 11.99 25.78 -1.97
CA VAL A 154 13.43 25.88 -2.25
C VAL A 154 13.79 25.19 -3.58
N TYR A 155 13.11 24.10 -3.93
CA TYR A 155 13.34 23.37 -5.19
C TYR A 155 12.60 23.96 -6.40
N ALA A 156 11.54 24.75 -6.18
CA ALA A 156 10.83 25.45 -7.25
C ALA A 156 11.67 26.61 -7.83
N ALA A 157 12.43 27.30 -6.99
CA ALA A 157 13.32 28.38 -7.39
C ALA A 157 14.53 27.86 -8.21
N GLU A 158 15.10 26.72 -7.84
CA GLU A 158 16.29 26.14 -8.49
C GLU A 158 16.01 25.53 -9.88
N ARG A 159 14.75 25.23 -10.24
CA ARG A 159 14.38 24.76 -11.59
C ARG A 159 14.05 25.90 -12.57
N ALA A 160 13.99 27.13 -12.08
CA ALA A 160 13.69 28.32 -12.88
C ALA A 160 14.95 29.15 -13.19
N SER A 161 16.14 28.68 -12.83
CA SER A 161 17.45 29.23 -13.22
C SER A 161 18.19 28.24 -14.12
#